data_AF-A0A7S4SHY2-F1
#
_entry.id   AF-A0A7S4SHY2-F1
#
_cell.length_a   1.000
_cell.length_b   1.000
_cell.length_c   1.000
_cell.angle_alpha   90.00
_cell.angle_beta   90.00
_cell.angle_gamma   90.00
#
_symmetry.space_group_name_H-M   'P 1'
#
loop_
_entity.id
_entity.type
_entity.pdbx_description
1 polymer ?
#
loop_
_entity_poly.entity_id
_entity_poly.type
_entity_poly.pdbx_seq_one_letter_code
_entity_poly.pdbx_strand_id
1 'polypeptide(L)'
;ARLHHQIGHSILGKMADDHVKDLLFIAVDQLNRGEIFMEEEHGRMKLAKLNLKAGEKAMLLATFLSSASYLEQGISLLCDDHWEKYYDLSLHLYSSFAEVEYCNGRFHNI
;
A
#
# COMPACT_ATOMS: atom_id res chain seq x y z
N ALA A 1 17.71 0.11 1.81
CA ALA A 1 16.65 1.13 1.72
C ALA A 1 16.75 2.00 0.46
N ARG A 2 17.83 2.77 0.18
CA ARG A 2 17.90 3.64 -1.03
C ARG A 2 17.74 2.88 -2.35
N LEU A 3 18.40 1.73 -2.48
CA LEU A 3 18.31 0.89 -3.67
C LEU A 3 16.87 0.38 -3.88
N HIS A 4 16.17 -0.01 -2.81
CA HIS A 4 14.78 -0.45 -2.89
C HIS A 4 13.85 0.66 -3.39
N HIS A 5 14.03 1.90 -2.89
CA HIS A 5 13.30 3.07 -3.40
C HIS A 5 13.51 3.27 -4.92
N GLN A 6 14.76 3.22 -5.39
CA GLN A 6 15.10 3.39 -6.81
C GLN A 6 14.51 2.27 -7.68
N ILE A 7 14.61 1.01 -7.24
CA ILE A 7 14.05 -0.13 -7.97
C ILE A 7 12.53 0.00 -8.08
N GLY A 8 11.85 0.28 -6.96
CA GLY A 8 10.40 0.43 -6.93
C GLY A 8 9.90 1.49 -7.90
N HIS A 9 10.53 2.68 -7.92
CA HIS A 9 10.19 3.73 -8.88
C HIS A 9 10.49 3.34 -10.32
N SER A 10 11.62 2.66 -10.58
CA SER A 10 11.92 2.18 -11.92
C SER A 10 10.90 1.16 -12.43
N ILE A 11 10.33 0.32 -11.55
CA ILE A 11 9.31 -0.65 -11.91
C ILE A 11 7.99 0.08 -12.18
N LEU A 12 7.57 1.02 -11.32
CA LEU A 12 6.35 1.80 -11.54
C LEU A 12 6.38 2.57 -12.88
N GLY A 13 7.52 3.13 -13.25
CA GLY A 13 7.69 3.80 -14.55
C GLY A 13 7.47 2.87 -15.74
N LYS A 14 7.76 1.58 -15.59
CA LYS A 14 7.53 0.55 -16.62
C LYS A 14 6.11 -0.04 -16.58
N MET A 15 5.42 0.02 -15.44
CA MET A 15 4.02 -0.42 -15.31
C MET A 15 3.02 0.44 -16.09
N ALA A 16 3.41 1.64 -16.53
CA ALA A 16 2.64 2.43 -17.48
C ALA A 16 2.55 1.75 -18.87
N ASP A 17 3.40 0.76 -19.14
CA ASP A 17 3.31 -0.13 -20.29
C ASP A 17 2.37 -1.31 -19.97
N ASP A 18 1.43 -1.58 -20.89
CA ASP A 18 0.38 -2.61 -20.73
C ASP A 18 0.94 -4.02 -20.50
N HIS A 19 2.21 -4.26 -20.82
CA HIS A 19 2.89 -5.56 -20.68
C HIS A 19 3.31 -5.90 -19.24
N VAL A 20 3.18 -4.97 -18.28
CA VAL A 20 3.84 -5.07 -16.95
C VAL A 20 2.86 -4.92 -15.78
N LYS A 21 1.55 -5.05 -16.01
CA LYS A 21 0.48 -4.90 -14.99
C LYS A 21 0.62 -5.81 -13.76
N ASP A 22 1.43 -6.87 -13.86
CA ASP A 22 1.64 -7.83 -12.76
C ASP A 22 2.85 -7.56 -11.87
N LEU A 23 3.60 -6.47 -12.07
CA LEU A 23 4.72 -6.11 -11.16
C LEU A 23 4.31 -5.26 -9.97
N LEU A 24 3.01 -5.07 -9.71
CA LEU A 24 2.52 -4.22 -8.61
C LEU A 24 3.13 -4.61 -7.26
N PHE A 25 3.05 -5.90 -6.90
CA PHE A 25 3.58 -6.39 -5.61
C PHE A 25 5.08 -6.14 -5.49
N ILE A 26 5.84 -6.44 -6.54
CA ILE A 26 7.29 -6.21 -6.54
C ILE A 26 7.61 -4.72 -6.39
N ALA A 27 6.89 -3.84 -7.10
CA ALA A 27 7.10 -2.40 -6.97
C ALA A 27 6.81 -1.91 -5.54
N VAL A 28 5.65 -2.29 -5.00
CA VAL A 28 5.19 -1.89 -3.66
C VAL A 28 6.13 -2.41 -2.58
N ASP A 29 6.55 -3.68 -2.64
CA ASP A 29 7.49 -4.26 -1.69
C ASP A 29 8.82 -3.51 -1.64
N GLN A 30 9.33 -3.12 -2.81
CA GLN A 30 10.57 -2.35 -2.90
C GLN A 30 10.37 -0.94 -2.34
N LEU A 31 9.26 -0.28 -2.63
CA LEU A 31 8.99 1.05 -2.09
C LEU A 31 8.76 1.04 -0.57
N ASN A 32 8.06 0.05 -0.03
CA ASN A 32 7.87 -0.12 1.41
C ASN A 32 9.21 -0.30 2.14
N ARG A 33 10.13 -1.12 1.59
CA ARG A 33 11.51 -1.26 2.12
C ARG A 33 12.39 -0.02 1.93
N GLY A 34 11.94 0.92 1.12
CA GLY A 34 12.59 2.18 0.80
C GLY A 34 11.88 3.40 1.37
N GLU A 35 10.84 3.24 2.21
CA GLU A 35 9.93 4.34 2.56
C GLU A 35 10.63 5.50 3.24
N ILE A 36 11.73 5.25 3.97
CA ILE A 36 12.52 6.28 4.65
C ILE A 36 13.07 7.35 3.70
N PHE A 37 13.08 7.09 2.39
CA PHE A 37 13.48 8.05 1.35
C PHE A 37 12.29 8.82 0.75
N MET A 38 11.06 8.57 1.23
CA MET A 38 9.85 9.31 0.88
C MET A 38 9.50 10.29 2.01
N GLU A 39 10.31 11.34 2.14
CA GLU A 39 10.13 12.36 3.19
C GLU A 39 8.94 13.30 2.91
N GLU A 40 8.59 13.49 1.64
CA GLU A 40 7.47 14.35 1.24
C GLU A 40 6.12 13.67 1.46
N GLU A 41 5.17 14.39 2.08
CA GLU A 41 3.78 13.97 2.29
C GLU A 41 3.17 13.39 1.01
N HIS A 42 3.37 14.07 -0.12
CA HIS A 42 2.85 13.62 -1.41
C HIS A 42 3.42 12.26 -1.87
N GLY A 43 4.69 11.98 -1.57
CA GLY A 43 5.34 10.70 -1.84
C GLY A 43 4.74 9.59 -0.99
N ARG A 44 4.60 9.83 0.31
CA ARG A 44 3.96 8.89 1.25
C ARG A 44 2.52 8.57 0.84
N MET A 45 1.74 9.57 0.45
CA MET A 45 0.34 9.36 0.01
C MET A 45 0.25 8.54 -1.28
N LYS A 46 1.20 8.71 -2.20
CA LYS A 46 1.29 7.86 -3.40
C LYS A 46 1.58 6.42 -3.02
N LEU A 47 2.51 6.18 -2.10
CA LEU A 47 2.82 4.83 -1.64
C LEU A 47 1.65 4.22 -0.85
N ALA A 48 0.94 4.99 -0.02
CA ALA A 48 -0.28 4.55 0.66
C ALA A 48 -1.36 4.10 -0.34
N LYS A 49 -1.57 4.85 -1.44
CA LYS A 49 -2.47 4.46 -2.53
C LYS A 49 -2.03 3.17 -3.24
N LEU A 50 -0.72 2.97 -3.41
CA LEU A 50 -0.20 1.75 -4.02
C LEU A 50 -0.37 0.54 -3.11
N ASN A 51 -0.17 0.72 -1.80
CA ASN A 51 -0.45 -0.28 -0.78
C ASN A 51 -1.94 -0.66 -0.73
N LEU A 52 -2.86 0.31 -0.82
CA LEU A 52 -4.29 0.03 -0.94
C LEU A 52 -4.58 -0.89 -2.13
N LYS A 53 -4.08 -0.53 -3.33
CA LYS A 53 -4.26 -1.34 -4.54
C LYS A 53 -3.65 -2.75 -4.41
N ALA A 54 -2.49 -2.87 -3.77
CA ALA A 54 -1.87 -4.16 -3.51
C ALA A 54 -2.70 -4.99 -2.53
N GLY A 55 -3.21 -4.37 -1.46
CA GLY A 55 -4.12 -4.98 -0.50
C GLY A 55 -5.38 -5.53 -1.16
N GLU A 56 -6.08 -4.70 -1.94
CA GLU A 56 -7.28 -5.09 -2.68
C GLU A 56 -6.99 -6.21 -3.70
N LYS A 57 -5.88 -6.12 -4.46
CA LYS A 57 -5.48 -7.19 -5.39
C LYS A 57 -5.18 -8.49 -4.64
N ALA A 58 -4.54 -8.43 -3.48
CA ALA A 58 -4.26 -9.61 -2.65
C ALA A 58 -5.54 -10.26 -2.10
N MET A 59 -6.57 -9.46 -1.76
CA MET A 59 -7.89 -9.99 -1.38
C MET A 59 -8.53 -10.79 -2.51
N LEU A 60 -8.50 -10.26 -3.74
CA LEU A 60 -9.04 -10.95 -4.92
C LEU A 60 -8.33 -12.27 -5.21
N LEU A 61 -7.08 -12.40 -4.79
CA LEU A 61 -6.28 -13.63 -4.87
C LEU A 61 -6.40 -14.54 -3.63
N ALA A 62 -7.29 -14.20 -2.69
CA ALA A 62 -7.52 -14.89 -1.41
C ALA A 62 -6.28 -14.98 -0.49
N THR A 63 -5.34 -14.04 -0.61
CA THR A 63 -4.14 -13.95 0.25
C THR A 63 -4.34 -12.89 1.34
N PHE A 64 -5.24 -13.16 2.28
CA PHE A 64 -5.69 -12.20 3.29
C PHE A 64 -4.57 -11.72 4.24
N LEU A 65 -3.60 -12.58 4.59
CA LEU A 65 -2.46 -12.14 5.41
C LEU A 65 -1.57 -11.11 4.70
N SER A 66 -1.30 -11.31 3.41
CA SER A 66 -0.55 -10.34 2.61
C SER A 66 -1.35 -9.07 2.39
N SER A 67 -2.66 -9.20 2.17
CA SER A 67 -3.55 -8.04 2.05
C SER A 67 -3.49 -7.16 3.31
N ALA A 68 -3.64 -7.76 4.49
CA ALA A 68 -3.54 -7.06 5.77
C ALA A 68 -2.22 -6.30 5.90
N SER A 69 -1.10 -6.96 5.56
CA SER A 69 0.24 -6.34 5.63
C SER A 69 0.39 -5.12 4.72
N TYR A 70 -0.13 -5.17 3.48
CA TYR A 70 -0.11 -4.00 2.60
C TYR A 70 -1.00 -2.88 3.12
N LEU A 71 -2.21 -3.20 3.58
CA LEU A 71 -3.16 -2.21 4.08
C LEU A 71 -2.64 -1.53 5.35
N GLU A 72 -2.06 -2.28 6.29
CA GLU A 72 -1.40 -1.76 7.49
C GLU A 72 -0.25 -0.81 7.14
N GLN A 73 0.61 -1.19 6.18
CA GLN A 73 1.68 -0.31 5.69
C GLN A 73 1.13 0.94 4.99
N GLY A 74 0.00 0.83 4.29
CA GLY A 74 -0.70 1.97 3.71
C GLY A 74 -1.20 2.95 4.78
N ILE A 75 -1.74 2.43 5.88
CA ILE A 75 -2.22 3.20 7.04
C ILE A 75 -1.06 3.92 7.74
N SER A 76 0.07 3.24 7.99
CA SER A 76 1.24 3.85 8.66
C SER A 76 1.86 5.01 7.87
N LEU A 77 1.63 5.05 6.55
CA LEU A 77 2.10 6.12 5.68
C LEU A 77 1.22 7.37 5.69
N LEU A 78 0.01 7.31 6.25
CA LEU A 78 -0.89 8.46 6.35
C LEU A 78 -0.29 9.59 7.20
N CYS A 79 -0.58 10.84 6.84
CA CYS A 79 -0.18 12.02 7.59
C CYS A 79 -1.19 12.31 8.72
N ASP A 80 -0.82 13.07 9.75
CA ASP A 80 -1.66 13.23 10.95
C ASP A 80 -3.07 13.79 10.66
N ASP A 81 -3.22 14.63 9.63
CA ASP A 81 -4.49 15.23 9.19
C ASP A 81 -5.13 14.48 8.00
N HIS A 82 -4.80 13.20 7.82
CA HIS A 82 -5.22 12.38 6.67
C HIS A 82 -6.74 12.27 6.53
N TRP A 83 -7.51 12.29 7.63
CA TRP A 83 -8.96 12.23 7.58
C TRP A 83 -9.57 13.47 6.93
N GLU A 84 -8.96 14.64 7.08
CA GLU A 84 -9.44 15.89 6.49
C GLU A 84 -8.93 16.06 5.05
N LYS A 85 -7.63 15.81 4.82
CA LYS A 85 -7.00 16.00 3.50
C LYS A 85 -7.22 14.87 2.51
N TYR A 86 -7.27 13.63 3.01
CA TYR A 86 -7.26 12.39 2.23
C TYR A 86 -8.35 11.44 2.71
N TYR A 87 -9.54 11.98 2.97
CA TYR A 87 -10.69 11.24 3.53
C TYR A 87 -10.93 9.92 2.78
N ASP A 88 -11.07 9.95 1.45
CA ASP A 88 -11.38 8.75 0.67
C ASP A 88 -10.29 7.69 0.77
N LEU A 89 -9.01 8.09 0.74
CA LEU A 89 -7.90 7.15 0.87
C LEU A 89 -7.89 6.51 2.27
N SER A 90 -8.10 7.33 3.30
CA SER A 90 -8.17 6.89 4.69
C SER A 90 -9.31 5.90 4.88
N LEU A 91 -10.52 6.27 4.44
CA LEU A 91 -11.71 5.46 4.54
C LEU A 91 -11.51 4.09 3.87
N HIS A 92 -11.00 4.05 2.64
CA HIS A 92 -10.78 2.78 1.95
C HIS A 92 -9.70 1.94 2.62
N LEU A 93 -8.58 2.52 3.06
CA LEU A 93 -7.52 1.78 3.76
C LEU A 93 -8.04 1.13 5.04
N TYR A 94 -8.68 1.89 5.93
CA TYR A 94 -9.19 1.37 7.19
C TYR A 94 -10.35 0.38 6.98
N SER A 95 -11.25 0.64 6.02
CA SER A 95 -12.38 -0.26 5.76
C SER A 95 -11.92 -1.60 5.20
N SER A 96 -11.03 -1.59 4.20
CA SER A 96 -10.44 -2.81 3.64
C SER A 96 -9.62 -3.55 4.68
N PHE A 97 -8.86 -2.84 5.55
CA PHE A 97 -8.08 -3.48 6.60
C PHE A 97 -8.97 -4.21 7.61
N ALA A 98 -10.05 -3.57 8.05
CA ALA A 98 -11.03 -4.18 8.95
C ALA A 98 -11.71 -5.41 8.32
N GLU A 99 -12.08 -5.35 7.04
CA GLU A 99 -12.66 -6.48 6.30
C GLU A 99 -11.68 -7.68 6.25
N VAL A 100 -10.41 -7.41 5.96
CA VAL A 100 -9.39 -8.45 5.84
C VAL A 100 -9.04 -9.05 7.20
N GLU A 101 -8.91 -8.25 8.24
CA GLU A 101 -8.64 -8.75 9.59
C GLU A 101 -9.83 -9.53 10.15
N TYR A 102 -11.06 -9.17 9.78
CA TYR A 102 -12.24 -10.00 10.04
C TYR A 102 -12.12 -11.38 9.37
N CYS A 103 -11.74 -11.44 8.09
CA CYS A 103 -11.51 -12.71 7.38
C CYS A 103 -10.35 -13.53 7.98
N ASN A 104 -9.32 -12.86 8.54
CA ASN A 104 -8.22 -13.50 9.25
C ASN A 104 -8.58 -13.95 10.67
N GLY A 105 -9.73 -13.53 11.22
CA GLY A 105 -10.12 -13.78 12.62
C GLY A 105 -9.31 -12.98 13.65
N ARG A 106 -8.73 -11.84 13.26
CA ARG A 106 -7.78 -11.04 14.05
C ARG A 106 -8.39 -9.71 14.53
N PHE A 107 -9.48 -9.80 15.28
CA PHE A 107 -10.27 -8.62 15.69
C PHE A 107 -9.53 -7.62 16.59
N HIS A 108 -8.44 -8.03 17.24
CA HIS A 108 -7.65 -7.13 18.09
C HIS A 108 -6.84 -6.09 17.30
N ASN A 109 -6.68 -6.29 16.00
CA ASN A 109 -5.93 -5.39 15.13
C ASN A 109 -6.82 -4.28 14.51
N ILE A 110 -8.14 -4.36 14.70
CA ILE A 110 -9.13 -3.39 14.20
C ILE A 110 -9.28 -2.22 15.19
#